data_AF-A0A7W0W0Y3-F1
#
_entry.id   AF-A0A7W0W0Y3-F1
#
_cell.length_a   1.000
_cell.length_b   1.000
_cell.length_c   1.000
_cell.angle_alpha   90.00
_cell.angle_beta   90.00
_cell.angle_gamma   90.00
#
_symmetry.space_group_name_H-M   'P 1'
#
loop_
_entity.id
_entity.type
_entity.pdbx_description
1 polymer ?
#
loop_
_entity_poly.entity_id
_entity_poly.type
_entity_poly.pdbx_seq_one_letter_code
_entity_poly.pdbx_strand_id
1 'polypeptide(L)'
;MYTASATDVRADWADSVLRSLTLREKAAQIVWPTVLGDYASGDSPQWRRLTEYITQEKVGGFTISVGSPTELAAKLNALQSMSGIPMLFGADLEAG
;
A
#
# COMPACT_ATOMS: atom_id res chain seq x y z
N MET A 1 31.61 -21.57 -2.55
CA MET A 1 30.31 -21.12 -3.10
C MET A 1 29.49 -20.61 -1.92
N TYR A 2 29.30 -19.30 -1.81
CA TYR A 2 28.59 -18.68 -0.67
C TYR A 2 27.12 -18.55 -1.03
N THR A 3 26.23 -19.23 -0.30
CA THR A 3 24.77 -19.05 -0.45
C THR A 3 24.35 -17.85 0.37
N ALA A 4 23.80 -16.82 -0.28
CA ALA A 4 23.27 -15.64 0.39
C ALA A 4 22.15 -16.02 1.38
N SER A 5 22.14 -15.38 2.55
CA SER A 5 21.09 -15.57 3.56
C SER A 5 19.76 -14.99 3.07
N ALA A 6 18.62 -15.48 3.60
CA ALA A 6 17.31 -14.89 3.29
C ALA A 6 17.22 -13.40 3.67
N THR A 7 18.02 -12.95 4.63
CA THR A 7 18.13 -11.52 5.00
C THR A 7 18.87 -10.73 3.91
N ASP A 8 19.91 -11.30 3.32
CA ASP A 8 20.65 -10.68 2.21
C ASP A 8 19.72 -10.50 1.00
N VAL A 9 18.93 -11.52 0.66
CA VAL A 9 17.97 -11.45 -0.47
C VAL A 9 16.88 -10.38 -0.26
N ARG A 10 16.38 -10.21 0.98
CA ARG A 10 15.41 -9.15 1.29
C ARG A 10 16.04 -7.76 1.22
N ALA A 11 17.26 -7.62 1.72
CA ALA A 11 18.01 -6.37 1.63
C ALA A 11 18.28 -6.00 0.16
N ASP A 12 18.70 -6.98 -0.66
CA ASP A 12 18.93 -6.80 -2.09
C ASP A 12 17.67 -6.35 -2.84
N TRP A 13 16.51 -6.97 -2.54
CA TRP A 13 15.25 -6.54 -3.13
C TRP A 13 14.87 -5.13 -2.70
N ALA A 14 14.91 -4.83 -1.40
CA ALA A 14 14.54 -3.50 -0.89
C ALA A 14 15.45 -2.41 -1.48
N ASP A 15 16.76 -2.65 -1.53
CA ASP A 15 17.73 -1.74 -2.13
C ASP A 15 17.49 -1.57 -3.64
N SER A 16 17.12 -2.64 -4.34
CA SER A 16 16.80 -2.57 -5.78
C SER A 16 15.58 -1.68 -6.05
N VAL A 17 14.53 -1.79 -5.21
CA VAL A 17 13.34 -0.96 -5.30
C VAL A 17 13.67 0.49 -4.94
N LEU A 18 14.39 0.73 -3.84
CA LEU A 18 14.76 2.08 -3.44
C LEU A 18 15.65 2.78 -4.47
N ARG A 19 16.50 2.05 -5.20
CA ARG A 19 17.33 2.63 -6.27
C ARG A 19 16.54 3.04 -7.50
N SER A 20 15.38 2.44 -7.77
CA SER A 20 14.54 2.78 -8.93
C SER A 20 13.66 4.01 -8.71
N LEU A 21 13.43 4.40 -7.45
CA LEU A 21 12.53 5.51 -7.10
C LEU A 21 13.22 6.88 -7.14
N THR A 22 12.47 7.87 -7.63
CA THR A 22 12.80 9.29 -7.43
C THR A 22 12.73 9.66 -5.95
N LEU A 23 13.32 10.80 -5.56
CA LEU A 23 13.26 11.28 -4.18
C LEU A 23 11.80 11.51 -3.72
N ARG A 24 10.94 12.04 -4.60
CA ARG A 24 9.52 12.28 -4.31
C ARG A 24 8.79 10.96 -4.02
N GLU A 25 9.06 9.92 -4.81
CA GLU A 25 8.46 8.59 -4.62
C GLU A 25 8.96 7.93 -3.34
N LYS A 26 10.25 8.05 -3.01
CA LYS A 26 10.79 7.60 -1.71
C LYS A 26 10.06 8.26 -0.54
N ALA A 27 9.88 9.57 -0.61
CA ALA A 27 9.13 10.31 0.41
C ALA A 27 7.64 9.88 0.44
N ALA A 28 7.05 9.53 -0.70
CA ALA A 28 5.68 9.04 -0.74
C ALA A 28 5.51 7.66 -0.09
N GLN A 29 6.55 6.81 -0.10
CA GLN A 29 6.50 5.50 0.55
C GLN A 29 6.26 5.56 2.07
N ILE A 30 6.56 6.70 2.71
CA ILE A 30 6.34 6.93 4.15
C ILE A 30 5.07 7.74 4.46
N VAL A 31 4.23 8.02 3.45
CA VAL A 31 2.97 8.77 3.61
C VAL A 31 1.80 7.80 3.47
N TRP A 32 1.08 7.55 4.57
CA TRP A 32 -0.02 6.58 4.58
C TRP A 32 -1.34 7.26 4.98
N PRO A 33 -2.19 7.65 4.02
CA PRO A 33 -3.50 8.22 4.30
C PRO A 33 -4.43 7.22 5.00
N THR A 34 -5.39 7.74 5.77
CA THR A 34 -6.41 6.91 6.43
C THR A 34 -7.62 6.69 5.52
N VAL A 35 -8.16 5.48 5.54
CA VAL A 35 -9.35 5.06 4.78
C VAL A 35 -10.21 4.14 5.65
N LEU A 36 -11.53 4.27 5.53
CA LEU A 36 -12.49 3.37 6.17
C LEU A 36 -12.55 2.04 5.40
N GLY A 37 -12.88 0.95 6.10
CA GLY A 37 -13.14 -0.36 5.49
C GLY A 37 -14.56 -0.51 4.92
N ASP A 38 -15.26 0.59 4.68
CA ASP A 38 -16.63 0.65 4.15
C ASP A 38 -16.69 0.39 2.64
N TYR A 39 -17.88 0.17 2.10
CA TYR A 39 -18.06 0.18 0.65
C TYR A 39 -17.87 1.57 0.05
N ALA A 40 -17.11 1.66 -1.05
CA ALA A 40 -17.01 2.85 -1.89
C ALA A 40 -17.29 2.46 -3.35
N SER A 41 -18.22 3.15 -4.00
CA SER A 41 -18.51 2.94 -5.42
C SER A 41 -17.28 3.30 -6.28
N GLY A 42 -17.01 2.54 -7.34
CA GLY A 42 -15.84 2.74 -8.20
C GLY A 42 -15.81 4.08 -8.95
N ASP A 43 -16.97 4.73 -9.09
CA ASP A 43 -17.12 6.07 -9.69
C ASP A 43 -17.16 7.21 -8.65
N SER A 44 -17.12 6.87 -7.36
CA SER A 44 -17.21 7.85 -6.28
C SER A 44 -15.97 8.76 -6.24
N PRO A 45 -16.12 10.03 -5.80
CA PRO A 45 -14.99 10.92 -5.56
C PRO A 45 -13.95 10.32 -4.61
N GLN A 46 -14.40 9.53 -3.62
CA GLN A 46 -13.56 8.82 -2.67
C GLN A 46 -12.67 7.80 -3.39
N TRP A 47 -13.26 6.96 -4.25
CA TRP A 47 -12.49 5.96 -5.01
C TRP A 47 -11.48 6.60 -5.97
N ARG A 48 -11.88 7.70 -6.62
CA ARG A 48 -10.99 8.47 -7.50
C ARG A 48 -9.77 8.99 -6.73
N ARG A 49 -9.98 9.55 -5.53
CA ARG A 49 -8.90 10.04 -4.68
C ARG A 49 -7.97 8.91 -4.22
N LEU A 50 -8.51 7.75 -3.85
CA LEU A 50 -7.68 6.57 -3.53
C LEU A 50 -6.82 6.15 -4.71
N THR A 51 -7.40 6.15 -5.92
CA THR A 51 -6.68 5.84 -7.16
C THR A 51 -5.58 6.88 -7.44
N GLU A 52 -5.84 8.17 -7.22
CA GLU A 52 -4.85 9.25 -7.36
C GLU A 52 -3.68 9.07 -6.39
N TYR A 53 -3.96 8.73 -5.12
CA TYR A 53 -2.89 8.46 -4.14
C TYR A 53 -1.95 7.35 -4.59
N ILE A 54 -2.47 6.30 -5.22
CA ILE A 54 -1.66 5.15 -5.67
C ILE A 54 -0.97 5.46 -6.99
N THR A 55 -1.73 5.91 -7.98
CA THR A 55 -1.25 6.00 -9.37
C THR A 55 -0.45 7.26 -9.65
N GLN A 56 -0.74 8.36 -8.94
CA GLN A 56 -0.07 9.65 -9.12
C GLN A 56 0.89 9.94 -7.97
N GLU A 57 0.41 9.90 -6.72
CA GLU A 57 1.22 10.28 -5.56
C GLU A 57 2.17 9.18 -5.08
N LYS A 58 1.97 7.92 -5.52
CA LYS A 58 2.80 6.75 -5.19
C LYS A 58 2.96 6.51 -3.69
N VAL A 59 1.87 6.67 -2.92
CA VAL A 59 1.89 6.39 -1.47
C VAL A 59 2.33 4.97 -1.18
N GLY A 60 3.03 4.76 -0.06
CA GLY A 60 3.51 3.42 0.33
C GLY A 60 2.44 2.52 0.93
N GLY A 61 1.28 3.09 1.28
CA GLY A 61 0.28 2.36 2.02
C GLY A 61 -0.89 3.20 2.50
N PHE A 62 -1.74 2.56 3.28
CA PHE A 62 -2.90 3.17 3.93
C PHE A 62 -3.03 2.69 5.36
N THR A 63 -3.59 3.53 6.22
CA THR A 63 -4.13 3.07 7.50
C THR A 63 -5.63 2.83 7.38
N ILE A 64 -6.07 1.67 7.86
CA ILE A 64 -7.43 1.16 7.72
C ILE A 64 -8.15 1.34 9.06
N SER A 65 -9.33 1.93 9.00
CA SER A 65 -10.26 2.01 10.13
C SER A 65 -11.43 1.01 9.97
N VAL A 66 -12.47 1.17 10.78
CA VAL A 66 -13.61 0.25 10.87
C VAL A 66 -14.29 -0.03 9.53
N GLY A 67 -14.76 -1.28 9.34
CA GLY A 67 -15.45 -1.73 8.14
C GLY A 67 -15.78 -3.23 8.17
N SER A 68 -16.52 -3.69 7.16
CA SER A 68 -16.84 -5.12 6.99
C SER A 68 -15.62 -5.90 6.48
N PRO A 69 -15.32 -7.11 7.00
CA PRO A 69 -14.17 -7.91 6.54
C PRO A 69 -14.18 -8.18 5.04
N THR A 70 -15.34 -8.48 4.47
CA THR A 70 -15.47 -8.79 3.03
C THR A 70 -15.30 -7.55 2.17
N GLU A 71 -15.88 -6.42 2.58
CA GLU A 71 -15.74 -5.14 1.86
C GLU A 71 -14.29 -4.66 1.91
N LEU A 72 -13.66 -4.78 3.07
CA LEU A 72 -12.24 -4.47 3.25
C LEU A 72 -11.37 -5.34 2.34
N ALA A 73 -11.53 -6.66 2.37
CA ALA A 73 -10.76 -7.56 1.50
C ALA A 73 -10.91 -7.19 0.01
N ALA A 74 -12.12 -6.91 -0.45
CA ALA A 74 -12.37 -6.49 -1.83
C ALA A 74 -11.69 -5.16 -2.15
N LYS A 75 -11.82 -4.15 -1.27
CA LYS A 75 -11.17 -2.84 -1.40
C LYS A 75 -9.65 -2.98 -1.46
N LEU A 76 -9.04 -3.68 -0.51
CA LEU A 76 -7.59 -3.85 -0.43
C LEU A 76 -7.02 -4.55 -1.66
N ASN A 77 -7.67 -5.61 -2.14
CA ASN A 77 -7.25 -6.31 -3.35
C ASN A 77 -7.30 -5.41 -4.58
N ALA A 78 -8.37 -4.63 -4.73
CA ALA A 78 -8.52 -3.69 -5.83
C ALA A 78 -7.45 -2.59 -5.78
N LEU A 79 -7.21 -1.98 -4.61
CA LEU A 79 -6.16 -0.98 -4.44
C LEU A 79 -4.77 -1.57 -4.71
N GLN A 80 -4.47 -2.75 -4.17
CA GLN A 80 -3.17 -3.42 -4.35
C GLN A 80 -2.85 -3.67 -5.83
N SER A 81 -3.85 -4.06 -6.62
CA SER A 81 -3.67 -4.33 -8.07
C SER A 81 -3.27 -3.10 -8.88
N MET A 82 -3.46 -1.89 -8.34
CA MET A 82 -3.07 -0.64 -8.99
C MET A 82 -1.62 -0.22 -8.70
N SER A 83 -0.96 -0.86 -7.73
CA SER A 83 0.38 -0.49 -7.30
C SER A 83 1.46 -1.38 -7.91
N GLY A 84 2.53 -0.76 -8.42
CA GLY A 84 3.72 -1.46 -8.89
C GLY A 84 4.66 -1.93 -7.76
N ILE A 85 4.54 -1.33 -6.56
CA ILE A 85 5.26 -1.71 -5.34
C ILE A 85 4.23 -2.24 -4.35
N PRO A 86 4.44 -3.39 -3.70
CA PRO A 86 3.48 -3.89 -2.72
C PRO A 86 3.17 -2.85 -1.64
N MET A 87 1.91 -2.43 -1.52
CA MET A 87 1.51 -1.47 -0.49
C MET A 87 1.40 -2.15 0.87
N LEU A 88 1.60 -1.36 1.92
CA LEU A 88 1.38 -1.76 3.30
C LEU A 88 0.05 -1.22 3.81
N PHE A 89 -0.67 -2.06 4.53
CA PHE A 89 -1.94 -1.70 5.16
C PHE A 89 -1.80 -1.85 6.66
N GLY A 90 -1.82 -0.72 7.38
CA GLY A 90 -1.84 -0.70 8.84
C GLY A 90 -3.28 -0.68 9.35
N ALA A 91 -3.56 -1.34 10.48
CA ALA A 91 -4.88 -1.32 11.12
C ALA A 91 -4.73 -1.54 12.62
N ASP A 92 -5.60 -0.90 13.40
CA ASP A 92 -5.67 -1.10 14.85
C ASP A 92 -6.58 -2.31 15.15
N LEU A 93 -5.98 -3.51 15.14
CA LEU A 93 -6.68 -4.80 15.34
C LEU A 93 -6.52 -5.31 16.77
N GLU A 94 -6.84 -4.47 17.74
CA GLU A 94 -6.69 -4.76 19.17
C GLU A 94 -7.91 -5.44 19.80
N ALA A 95 -9.06 -5.42 19.12
CA ALA A 95 -10.37 -5.80 19.69
C ALA A 95 -10.94 -7.16 19.25
N GLY A 96 -10.37 -7.81 18.22
CA GLY A 96 -10.82 -9.12 17.72
C GLY A 96 -11.95 -9.07 16.71
#